data_AF-A0A971K5Y5-F1
#
_entry.id   AF-A0A971K5Y5-F1
#
_cell.length_a   1.000
_cell.length_b   1.000
_cell.length_c   1.000
_cell.angle_alpha   90.00
_cell.angle_beta   90.00
_cell.angle_gamma   90.00
#
_symmetry.space_group_name_H-M   'P 1'
#
loop_
_entity.id
_entity.type
_entity.pdbx_description
1 polymer ?
#
loop_
_entity_poly.entity_id
_entity_poly.type
_entity_poly.pdbx_seq_one_letter_code
_entity_poly.pdbx_strand_id
1 'polypeptide(L)'
;MSFVILLFIFGMIYISLKKYTGLFSAAFTIFLLFATTTVFLVYGLYMLSDADTFMVVNTRINALSFYHFCIAWYVADLFCAYRVVRIYKEYVRVNSR
;
A
#
# COMPACT_ATOMS: atom_id res chain seq x y z
N MET A 1 -1.43 -6.43 18.83
CA MET A 1 -1.22 -5.84 17.50
C MET A 1 -2.54 -5.25 17.02
N SER A 2 -2.57 -4.00 16.54
CA SER A 2 -3.84 -3.40 16.10
C SER A 2 -4.46 -4.19 14.96
N PHE A 3 -5.74 -4.50 15.12
CA PHE A 3 -6.61 -5.13 14.13
C PHE A 3 -6.50 -4.51 12.73
N VAL A 4 -6.29 -3.18 12.66
CA VAL A 4 -6.10 -2.40 11.43
C VAL A 4 -4.86 -2.84 10.64
N ILE A 5 -3.73 -3.08 11.30
CA ILE A 5 -2.49 -3.51 10.64
C ILE A 5 -2.66 -4.92 10.07
N LEU A 6 -3.35 -5.79 10.81
CA LEU A 6 -3.67 -7.16 10.38
C LEU A 6 -4.52 -7.19 9.12
N LEU A 7 -5.60 -6.39 9.09
CA LEU A 7 -6.44 -6.21 7.90
C LEU A 7 -5.62 -5.74 6.69
N PHE A 8 -4.69 -4.82 6.90
CA PHE A 8 -3.83 -4.32 5.83
C PHE A 8 -2.88 -5.39 5.29
N ILE A 9 -2.23 -6.17 6.16
CA ILE A 9 -1.36 -7.28 5.76
C ILE A 9 -2.15 -8.32 4.95
N PHE A 10 -3.33 -8.72 5.42
CA PHE A 10 -4.20 -9.64 4.69
C PHE A 10 -4.64 -9.05 3.34
N GLY A 11 -4.95 -7.74 3.28
CA GLY A 11 -5.25 -7.03 2.05
C GLY A 11 -4.09 -7.08 1.04
N MET A 12 -2.86 -6.81 1.48
CA MET A 12 -1.67 -6.87 0.63
C MET A 12 -1.38 -8.28 0.12
N ILE A 13 -1.56 -9.31 0.98
CA ILE A 13 -1.43 -10.71 0.58
C ILE A 13 -2.49 -11.06 -0.46
N TYR A 14 -3.76 -10.68 -0.23
CA TYR A 14 -4.85 -10.91 -1.16
C TYR A 14 -4.57 -10.28 -2.53
N ILE A 15 -4.16 -9.01 -2.55
CA ILE A 15 -3.76 -8.29 -3.77
C ILE A 15 -2.60 -9.02 -4.48
N SER A 16 -1.64 -9.54 -3.72
CA SER A 16 -0.48 -10.26 -4.28
C SER A 16 -0.82 -11.65 -4.85
N LEU A 17 -1.97 -12.23 -4.50
CA LEU A 17 -2.43 -13.55 -4.95
C LEU A 17 -3.59 -13.49 -5.95
N LYS A 18 -4.28 -12.34 -6.05
CA LYS A 18 -5.41 -12.15 -6.94
C LYS A 18 -4.97 -12.28 -8.41
N LYS A 19 -5.80 -12.94 -9.21
CA LYS A 19 -5.62 -12.99 -10.67
C LYS A 19 -6.12 -11.70 -11.31
N TYR A 20 -5.33 -11.13 -12.20
CA TYR A 20 -5.65 -9.91 -12.93
C TYR A 20 -5.90 -10.24 -14.40
N THR A 21 -7.17 -10.26 -14.79
CA THR A 21 -7.60 -10.62 -16.16
C THR A 21 -7.69 -9.42 -17.09
N GLY A 22 -7.75 -8.19 -16.55
CA GLY A 22 -7.88 -6.97 -17.33
C GLY A 22 -6.87 -5.90 -16.91
N LEU A 23 -6.39 -5.12 -17.89
CA LEU A 23 -5.45 -4.01 -17.68
C LEU A 23 -6.01 -3.02 -16.67
N PHE A 24 -7.30 -2.69 -16.78
CA PHE A 24 -7.99 -1.77 -15.87
C PHE A 24 -7.96 -2.28 -14.42
N SER A 25 -8.18 -3.57 -14.18
CA SER A 25 -8.15 -4.13 -12.82
C SER A 25 -6.75 -4.10 -12.22
N ALA A 26 -5.71 -4.38 -13.01
CA ALA A 26 -4.32 -4.29 -12.59
C ALA A 26 -3.94 -2.83 -12.26
N ALA A 27 -4.21 -1.90 -13.18
CA ALA A 27 -3.90 -0.48 -13.01
C ALA A 27 -4.66 0.15 -11.83
N PHE A 28 -5.95 -0.15 -11.69
CA PHE A 28 -6.77 0.35 -10.60
C PHE A 28 -6.30 -0.18 -9.24
N THR A 29 -5.85 -1.43 -9.16
CA THR A 29 -5.33 -1.98 -7.89
C THR A 29 -4.00 -1.35 -7.51
N ILE A 30 -3.12 -1.11 -8.49
CA ILE A 30 -1.88 -0.37 -8.26
C ILE A 30 -2.18 1.05 -7.79
N PHE A 31 -3.11 1.74 -8.46
CA PHE A 31 -3.56 3.07 -8.06
C PHE A 31 -4.08 3.08 -6.62
N LEU A 32 -4.93 2.13 -6.23
CA LEU A 32 -5.45 2.03 -4.87
C LEU A 32 -4.36 1.83 -3.82
N LEU A 33 -3.36 0.97 -4.08
CA LEU A 33 -2.23 0.77 -3.16
C LEU A 33 -1.52 2.10 -2.87
N PHE A 34 -1.06 2.78 -3.92
CA PHE A 34 -0.35 4.05 -3.76
C PHE A 34 -1.24 5.17 -3.21
N ALA A 35 -2.52 5.19 -3.59
CA ALA A 35 -3.48 6.15 -3.07
C ALA A 35 -3.65 6.00 -1.55
N THR A 36 -3.77 4.76 -1.03
CA THR A 36 -3.90 4.54 0.41
C THR A 36 -2.70 5.06 1.19
N THR A 37 -1.48 4.76 0.74
CA THR A 37 -0.25 5.22 1.39
C THR A 37 -0.10 6.74 1.30
N THR A 38 -0.51 7.34 0.17
CA THR A 38 -0.47 8.80 -0.01
C THR A 38 -1.48 9.53 0.87
N VAL A 39 -2.70 9.02 0.98
CA VAL A 39 -3.71 9.58 1.91
C VAL A 39 -3.21 9.51 3.35
N PHE A 40 -2.58 8.39 3.73
CA PHE A 40 -2.00 8.24 5.06
C PHE A 40 -0.83 9.22 5.29
N LEU A 41 0.04 9.41 4.30
CA LEU A 41 1.12 10.39 4.35
C LEU A 41 0.59 11.82 4.54
N VAL A 42 -0.37 12.24 3.72
CA VAL A 42 -0.98 13.58 3.80
C VAL A 42 -1.65 13.80 5.15
N TYR A 43 -2.38 12.80 5.65
CA TYR A 43 -3.00 12.86 6.97
C TYR A 43 -1.98 13.02 8.09
N GLY A 44 -0.88 12.25 8.07
CA GLY A 44 0.15 12.36 9.10
C GLY A 44 0.94 13.67 9.01
N LEU A 45 1.17 14.21 7.79
CA LEU A 45 1.76 15.54 7.62
C LEU A 45 0.87 16.64 8.19
N TYR A 46 -0.45 16.56 7.98
CA TYR A 46 -1.42 17.49 8.56
C TYR A 46 -1.44 17.38 10.10
N MET A 47 -1.37 16.18 10.67
CA MET A 47 -1.32 16.02 12.13
C MET A 47 0.00 16.52 12.73
N LEU A 48 1.11 16.36 12.00
CA LEU A 48 2.44 16.82 12.41
C LEU A 48 2.64 18.33 12.23
N SER A 49 1.78 19.04 11.50
CA SER A 49 1.84 20.51 11.43
C SER A 49 1.36 21.16 12.73
N ASP A 50 0.44 20.50 13.43
CA ASP A 50 -0.19 21.02 14.65
C ASP A 50 0.48 20.49 15.93
N ALA A 51 1.18 19.35 15.86
CA ALA A 51 1.83 18.71 17.00
C ALA A 51 3.12 17.95 16.63
N ASP A 52 4.15 18.03 17.47
CA ASP A 52 5.45 17.34 17.25
C ASP A 52 5.35 15.80 17.24
N THR A 53 4.28 15.27 17.83
CA THR A 53 3.99 13.83 17.85
C THR A 53 2.49 13.61 17.73
N PHE A 54 2.09 12.52 17.07
CA PHE A 54 0.70 12.10 17.02
C PHE A 54 0.57 10.61 17.33
N MET A 55 -0.61 10.19 17.80
CA MET A 55 -0.86 8.78 18.11
C MET A 55 -1.26 8.01 16.86
N VAL A 56 -0.43 7.04 16.49
CA VAL A 56 -0.75 6.04 15.47
C VAL A 56 -0.80 4.70 16.19
N VAL A 57 -1.95 4.02 16.15
CA VAL A 57 -2.05 2.64 16.63
C VAL A 57 -1.59 2.54 18.11
N ASN A 58 -2.10 3.42 18.98
CA ASN A 58 -1.72 3.54 20.40
C ASN A 58 -0.23 3.77 20.66
N THR A 59 0.54 4.19 19.65
CA THR A 59 1.96 4.50 19.76
C THR A 59 2.16 5.96 19.40
N ARG A 60 2.87 6.72 20.23
CA ARG A 60 3.28 8.08 19.84
C ARG A 60 4.39 7.99 18.83
N ILE A 61 4.15 8.57 17.66
CA ILE A 61 5.12 8.60 16.56
C ILE A 61 5.57 10.06 16.38
N ASN A 62 6.88 10.25 16.30
CA ASN A 62 7.50 11.51 15.90
C ASN A 62 7.61 11.60 14.36
N ALA A 63 7.84 12.79 13.84
CA ALA A 63 7.95 13.02 12.40
C ALA A 63 8.96 12.09 11.71
N LEU A 64 10.15 11.91 12.31
CA LEU A 64 11.19 11.05 11.74
C LEU A 64 10.72 9.60 11.58
N SER A 65 10.12 9.02 12.62
CA SER A 65 9.63 7.63 12.59
C SER A 65 8.47 7.48 11.63
N PHE A 66 7.62 8.49 11.52
CA PHE A 66 6.53 8.53 10.55
C PHE A 66 7.05 8.46 9.11
N TYR A 67 8.05 9.28 8.76
CA TYR A 67 8.64 9.25 7.41
C TYR A 67 9.26 7.90 7.07
N HIS A 68 10.01 7.28 8.01
CA HIS A 68 10.57 5.95 7.79
C HIS A 68 9.49 4.89 7.57
N PHE A 69 8.39 4.97 8.32
CA PHE A 69 7.26 4.07 8.15
C PHE A 69 6.59 4.24 6.79
N CYS A 70 6.35 5.48 6.34
CA CYS A 70 5.82 5.75 5.00
C CYS A 70 6.76 5.28 3.89
N ILE A 71 8.08 5.47 4.03
CA ILE A 71 9.06 4.98 3.05
C ILE A 71 9.01 3.44 2.97
N ALA A 72 9.04 2.75 4.11
CA ALA A 72 8.93 1.30 4.14
C ALA A 72 7.62 0.81 3.50
N TRP A 73 6.53 1.54 3.70
CA TRP A 73 5.25 1.24 3.08
C TRP A 73 5.27 1.41 1.57
N TYR A 74 5.80 2.52 1.04
CA TYR A 74 5.93 2.72 -0.40
C TYR A 74 6.81 1.65 -1.07
N VAL A 75 7.83 1.13 -0.37
CA VAL A 75 8.63 -0.01 -0.86
C VAL A 75 7.79 -1.28 -0.93
N ALA A 76 6.93 -1.53 0.07
CA ALA A 76 5.99 -2.67 0.04
C ALA A 76 4.97 -2.52 -1.10
N ASP A 77 4.44 -1.32 -1.33
CA ASP A 77 3.52 -1.03 -2.44
C ASP A 77 4.18 -1.29 -3.79
N LEU A 78 5.44 -0.87 -3.97
CA LEU A 78 6.22 -1.15 -5.19
C LEU A 78 6.37 -2.66 -5.43
N PHE A 79 6.65 -3.43 -4.37
CA PHE A 79 6.76 -4.89 -4.48
C PHE A 79 5.42 -5.53 -4.88
N CYS A 80 4.32 -5.09 -4.27
CA CYS A 80 2.98 -5.53 -4.64
C CYS A 80 2.63 -5.14 -6.08
N ALA A 81 2.89 -3.89 -6.49
CA ALA A 81 2.65 -3.43 -7.85
C ALA A 81 3.43 -4.24 -8.89
N TYR A 82 4.71 -4.54 -8.61
CA TYR A 82 5.52 -5.41 -9.46
C TYR A 82 4.90 -6.81 -9.61
N ARG A 83 4.40 -7.40 -8.51
CA ARG A 83 3.70 -8.70 -8.55
C ARG A 83 2.41 -8.63 -9.38
N VAL A 84 1.60 -7.60 -9.21
CA VAL A 84 0.37 -7.37 -10.00
C VAL A 84 0.69 -7.33 -11.50
N VAL A 85 1.71 -6.56 -11.90
CA VAL A 85 2.14 -6.47 -13.30
C VAL A 85 2.64 -7.82 -13.82
N ARG A 86 3.41 -8.58 -13.03
CA ARG A 86 3.87 -9.92 -13.44
C ARG A 86 2.73 -10.89 -13.67
N ILE A 87 1.75 -10.93 -12.76
CA ILE A 87 0.57 -11.79 -12.88
C ILE A 87 -0.24 -11.41 -14.12
N TYR A 88 -0.44 -10.11 -14.36
CA TYR A 88 -1.16 -9.64 -15.55
C TYR A 88 -0.43 -10.01 -16.85
N LYS A 89 0.89 -9.83 -16.93
CA LYS A 89 1.69 -10.23 -18.10
C LYS A 89 1.58 -11.72 -18.40
N GLU A 90 1.62 -12.56 -17.36
CA GLU A 90 1.50 -14.01 -17.53
C GLU A 90 0.09 -14.40 -17.98
N TYR A 91 -0.95 -13.76 -17.46
CA TYR A 91 -2.32 -13.94 -17.94
C TYR A 91 -2.44 -13.61 -19.43
N VAL A 92 -1.93 -12.46 -19.86
CA VAL A 92 -1.96 -12.07 -21.28
C VAL A 92 -1.21 -13.08 -22.13
N ARG A 93 0.00 -13.51 -21.72
CA ARG A 93 0.80 -14.51 -22.46
C ARG A 93 0.07 -15.83 -22.68
N VAL A 94 -0.66 -16.33 -21.68
CA VAL A 94 -1.39 -17.61 -21.77
C VAL A 94 -2.66 -17.46 -22.60
N ASN A 95 -3.36 -16.33 -22.49
CA ASN A 95 -4.68 -16.13 -23.06
C ASN A 95 -4.71 -15.38 -24.40
N SER A 96 -3.55 -14.89 -24.87
CA SER A 96 -3.37 -14.27 -26.19
C SER A 96 -2.82 -15.22 -27.25
N ARG A 97 -2.83 -16.54 -26.98
CA ARG A 97 -2.65 -17.61 -27.97
C ARG A 97 -4.01 -18.12 -28.40
#